data_AF-A0A6C0L7T9-F1
#
_entry.id   AF-A0A6C0L7T9-F1
#
_cell.length_a   1.000
_cell.length_b   1.000
_cell.length_c   1.000
_cell.angle_alpha   90.00
_cell.angle_beta   90.00
_cell.angle_gamma   90.00
#
_symmetry.space_group_name_H-M   'P 1'
#
loop_
_entity.id
_entity.type
_entity.pdbx_description
1 polymer ?
#
loop_
_entity_poly.entity_id
_entity_poly.type
_entity_poly.pdbx_seq_one_letter_code
_entity_poly.pdbx_strand_id
1 'polypeptide(L)'
;MSYSYKNISVMYYPGTVCAYLGSTDIDGWVICDGIQRNVSDSRYTNLVTMAIGTGTANAYTPPDYRGAFLRGSNKGTANAAATTTYGARAPDLKISQTHMTETHSHGASSGNQSANHTHTGTTDSGGSHTHTISTSASPDHTHGSGTTSEFGDHTHTMKDAVFAESGFGGEEGNLKNKRGSNSGWDNNNDRITVGTRTIGINTTNHTHTFTTDANTTNHTHSLTITANATNHTHTITTNSDPVHNHTITINNSTTNAGSETRPHNYGVNWILKI
;
A
#
# COMPACT_ATOMS: atom_id res chain seq x y z
N MET A 1 -15.51 -14.24 82.24
CA MET A 1 -15.14 -15.67 82.31
C MET A 1 -13.63 -15.79 82.55
N SER A 2 -13.20 -16.02 83.79
CA SER A 2 -11.89 -16.63 84.07
C SER A 2 -12.09 -18.13 84.00
N TYR A 3 -11.26 -18.83 83.24
CA TYR A 3 -11.21 -20.29 83.33
C TYR A 3 -9.93 -20.66 84.08
N SER A 4 -10.06 -21.58 85.03
CA SER A 4 -8.90 -22.09 85.75
C SER A 4 -8.40 -23.33 85.03
N TYR A 5 -7.20 -23.27 84.45
CA TYR A 5 -6.50 -24.46 84.00
C TYR A 5 -5.46 -24.83 85.05
N LYS A 6 -5.55 -26.03 85.63
CA LYS A 6 -4.59 -26.50 86.64
C LYS A 6 -4.41 -25.49 87.81
N ASN A 7 -5.51 -24.94 88.32
CA ASN A 7 -5.53 -23.93 89.39
C ASN A 7 -4.86 -22.58 89.08
N ILE A 8 -4.60 -22.28 87.80
CA ILE A 8 -4.14 -20.96 87.36
C ILE A 8 -5.33 -20.22 86.75
N SER A 9 -5.73 -19.11 87.37
CA SER A 9 -6.74 -18.21 86.82
C SER A 9 -6.15 -17.45 85.63
N VAL A 10 -6.62 -17.76 84.42
CA VAL A 10 -6.26 -16.98 83.23
C VAL A 10 -7.20 -15.78 83.16
N MET A 11 -6.68 -14.60 83.52
CA MET A 11 -7.41 -13.34 83.48
C MET A 11 -7.04 -12.58 82.20
N TYR A 12 -8.07 -12.24 81.40
CA TYR A 12 -7.91 -11.31 80.27
C TYR A 12 -8.10 -9.89 80.78
N TYR A 13 -7.19 -8.99 80.40
CA TYR A 13 -7.30 -7.57 80.72
C TYR A 13 -8.33 -6.89 79.80
N PRO A 14 -9.05 -5.86 80.29
CA PRO A 14 -9.87 -5.00 79.45
C PRO A 14 -9.12 -4.52 78.21
N GLY A 15 -9.79 -4.51 77.06
CA GLY A 15 -9.17 -4.18 75.76
C GLY A 15 -8.55 -5.37 75.02
N THR A 16 -8.54 -6.56 75.61
CA THR A 16 -8.16 -7.79 74.89
C THR A 16 -9.20 -8.09 73.81
N VAL A 17 -8.75 -8.38 72.58
CA VAL A 17 -9.60 -8.79 71.46
C VAL A 17 -9.47 -10.29 71.22
N CYS A 18 -10.59 -10.98 71.01
CA CYS A 18 -10.63 -12.40 70.70
C CYS A 18 -11.61 -12.71 69.56
N ALA A 19 -11.36 -13.81 68.85
CA ALA A 19 -12.30 -14.36 67.88
C ALA A 19 -13.40 -15.15 68.61
N TYR A 20 -14.64 -14.98 68.18
CA TYR A 20 -15.82 -15.59 68.79
C TYR A 20 -16.81 -16.02 67.70
N LEU A 21 -17.37 -17.21 67.85
CA LEU A 21 -18.31 -17.79 66.86
C LEU A 21 -19.78 -17.60 67.23
N GLY A 22 -20.08 -17.11 68.44
CA GLY A 22 -21.45 -16.82 68.84
C GLY A 22 -21.93 -15.45 68.34
N SER A 23 -23.24 -15.24 68.39
CA SER A 23 -23.91 -14.08 67.78
C SER A 23 -24.38 -13.01 68.78
N THR A 24 -24.19 -13.23 70.08
CA THR A 24 -24.63 -12.32 71.14
C THR A 24 -23.47 -11.95 72.06
N ASP A 25 -23.53 -10.77 72.66
CA ASP A 25 -22.61 -10.41 73.74
C ASP A 25 -22.68 -11.46 74.85
N ILE A 26 -21.51 -11.88 75.34
CA ILE A 26 -21.40 -12.76 76.49
C ILE A 26 -20.94 -11.98 77.70
N ASP A 27 -21.26 -12.46 78.90
CA ASP A 27 -20.92 -11.71 80.11
C ASP A 27 -19.40 -11.46 80.23
N GLY A 28 -19.05 -10.21 80.50
CA GLY A 28 -17.68 -9.73 80.51
C GLY A 28 -17.06 -9.44 79.13
N TRP A 29 -17.80 -9.53 78.03
CA TRP A 29 -17.33 -9.20 76.68
C TRP A 29 -18.38 -8.44 75.87
N VAL A 30 -17.94 -7.75 74.81
CA VAL A 30 -18.82 -7.04 73.88
C VAL A 30 -18.38 -7.30 72.44
N ILE A 31 -19.33 -7.56 71.53
CA ILE A 31 -19.06 -7.74 70.09
C ILE A 31 -18.68 -6.39 69.45
N CYS A 32 -17.66 -6.40 68.61
CA CYS A 32 -17.14 -5.25 67.87
C CYS A 32 -17.92 -5.02 66.57
N ASP A 33 -19.18 -4.61 66.69
CA ASP A 33 -20.13 -4.39 65.59
C ASP A 33 -20.46 -2.91 65.32
N GLY A 34 -19.89 -1.98 66.10
CA GLY A 34 -20.20 -0.56 65.99
C GLY A 34 -21.57 -0.15 66.55
N ILE A 35 -22.29 -1.03 67.27
CA ILE A 35 -23.64 -0.76 67.79
C ILE A 35 -23.55 -0.30 69.26
N GLN A 36 -24.24 0.76 69.64
CA GLN A 36 -24.21 1.24 71.04
C GLN A 36 -24.89 0.25 71.99
N ARG A 37 -24.24 -0.01 73.14
CA ARG A 37 -24.79 -0.74 74.29
C ARG A 37 -25.11 0.22 75.42
N ASN A 38 -26.30 0.09 76.02
CA ASN A 38 -26.69 0.86 77.19
C ASN A 38 -26.81 -0.06 78.42
N VAL A 39 -26.15 0.30 79.50
CA VAL A 39 -26.06 -0.46 80.76
C VAL A 39 -26.06 0.50 81.95
N SER A 40 -26.40 0.01 83.15
CA SER A 40 -26.48 0.82 84.37
C SER A 40 -25.31 0.64 85.34
N ASP A 41 -24.39 -0.28 85.06
CA ASP A 41 -23.37 -0.76 86.01
C ASP A 41 -21.94 -0.29 85.70
N SER A 42 -21.78 0.64 84.76
CA SER A 42 -20.48 1.24 84.42
C SER A 42 -19.40 0.25 83.97
N ARG A 43 -19.79 -0.94 83.48
CA ARG A 43 -18.87 -2.01 83.04
C ARG A 43 -17.90 -1.61 81.92
N TYR A 44 -18.15 -0.53 81.18
CA TYR A 44 -17.29 -0.09 80.08
C TYR A 44 -16.23 0.95 80.47
N THR A 45 -16.13 1.32 81.75
CA THR A 45 -15.22 2.38 82.24
C THR A 45 -13.79 2.21 81.74
N ASN A 46 -13.21 1.01 81.86
CA ASN A 46 -11.83 0.74 81.45
C ASN A 46 -11.62 0.95 79.94
N LEU A 47 -12.57 0.50 79.11
CA LEU A 47 -12.49 0.65 77.65
C LEU A 47 -12.55 2.13 77.23
N VAL A 48 -13.43 2.90 77.87
CA VAL A 48 -13.54 4.35 77.64
C VAL A 48 -12.25 5.05 78.06
N THR A 49 -11.67 4.72 79.22
CA THR A 49 -10.39 5.28 79.68
C THR A 49 -9.23 4.95 78.73
N MET A 50 -9.24 3.74 78.13
CA MET A 50 -8.24 3.33 77.13
C MET A 50 -8.48 3.93 75.73
N ALA A 51 -9.58 4.69 75.57
CA ALA A 51 -10.05 5.22 74.29
C ALA A 51 -10.16 4.11 73.22
N ILE A 52 -10.78 2.99 73.60
CA ILE A 52 -11.18 1.90 72.71
C ILE A 52 -12.69 2.02 72.53
N GLY A 53 -13.16 2.23 71.30
CA GLY A 53 -14.57 2.57 71.04
C GLY A 53 -14.91 4.01 71.41
N THR A 54 -16.19 4.34 71.47
CA THR A 54 -16.70 5.68 71.81
C THR A 54 -17.83 5.61 72.83
N GLY A 55 -18.11 6.70 73.52
CA GLY A 55 -19.21 6.81 74.48
C GLY A 55 -18.76 6.98 75.93
N THR A 56 -19.58 6.47 76.85
CA THR A 56 -19.43 6.60 78.31
C THR A 56 -19.46 5.23 78.99
N ALA A 57 -19.23 5.19 80.31
CA ALA A 57 -19.25 3.96 81.08
C ALA A 57 -20.58 3.18 80.98
N ASN A 58 -21.69 3.88 80.71
CA ASN A 58 -23.05 3.35 80.70
C ASN A 58 -23.69 3.33 79.29
N ALA A 59 -23.07 3.98 78.31
CA ALA A 59 -23.54 4.04 76.92
C ALA A 59 -22.31 3.96 76.00
N TYR A 60 -21.98 2.75 75.54
CA TYR A 60 -20.71 2.45 74.90
C TYR A 60 -20.92 1.87 73.50
N THR A 61 -20.21 2.42 72.51
CA THR A 61 -20.17 1.92 71.14
C THR A 61 -18.80 1.29 70.90
N PRO A 62 -18.73 -0.05 70.77
CA PRO A 62 -17.47 -0.74 70.47
C PRO A 62 -16.99 -0.36 69.05
N PRO A 63 -15.69 -0.53 68.73
CA PRO A 63 -15.22 -0.45 67.36
C PRO A 63 -16.00 -1.38 66.42
N ASP A 64 -16.11 -1.02 65.15
CA ASP A 64 -16.64 -1.92 64.13
C ASP A 64 -15.49 -2.67 63.45
N TYR A 65 -15.38 -3.97 63.73
CA TYR A 65 -14.36 -4.84 63.15
C TYR A 65 -14.94 -5.81 62.12
N ARG A 66 -16.17 -5.61 61.65
CA ARG A 66 -16.75 -6.43 60.58
C ARG A 66 -15.93 -6.25 59.29
N GLY A 67 -15.51 -7.36 58.70
CA GLY A 67 -14.63 -7.36 57.51
C GLY A 67 -13.21 -6.87 57.77
N ALA A 68 -12.78 -6.71 59.03
CA ALA A 68 -11.43 -6.30 59.39
C ALA A 68 -10.55 -7.50 59.76
N PHE A 69 -9.25 -7.38 59.44
CA PHE A 69 -8.20 -8.21 60.03
C PHE A 69 -7.43 -7.42 61.07
N LEU A 70 -7.16 -8.06 62.20
CA LEU A 70 -6.24 -7.52 63.19
C LEU A 70 -4.81 -7.79 62.77
N ARG A 71 -3.96 -6.77 62.85
CA ARG A 71 -2.53 -6.86 62.58
C ARG A 71 -1.73 -6.08 63.62
N GLY A 72 -0.46 -6.43 63.78
CA GLY A 72 0.44 -5.71 64.69
C GLY A 72 0.56 -4.23 64.30
N SER A 73 0.56 -3.35 65.30
CA SER A 73 0.73 -1.91 65.10
C SER A 73 2.20 -1.53 64.90
N ASN A 74 2.47 -0.39 64.28
CA ASN A 74 3.81 0.17 64.07
C ASN A 74 4.45 0.76 65.34
N LYS A 75 3.79 0.68 66.51
CA LYS A 75 4.30 1.30 67.74
C LYS A 75 5.41 0.47 68.39
N GLY A 76 6.62 0.55 67.85
CA GLY A 76 7.87 0.09 68.48
C GLY A 76 8.74 1.27 68.91
N THR A 77 9.26 1.22 70.13
CA THR A 77 10.27 2.15 70.70
C THR A 77 11.68 1.96 70.13
N ALA A 78 11.83 1.29 69.00
CA ALA A 78 13.10 1.31 68.30
C ALA A 78 13.29 2.74 67.76
N ASN A 79 14.32 3.43 68.28
CA ASN A 79 14.90 4.64 67.68
C ASN A 79 15.42 4.41 66.23
N ALA A 80 15.11 3.26 65.64
CA ALA A 80 15.06 3.03 64.21
C ALA A 80 13.61 2.69 63.88
N ALA A 81 12.94 3.57 63.13
CA ALA A 81 11.82 3.19 62.29
C ALA A 81 12.15 1.81 61.68
N ALA A 82 11.26 0.84 61.90
CA ALA A 82 11.41 -0.57 61.54
C ALA A 82 12.57 -0.88 60.57
N THR A 83 13.66 -1.47 61.07
CA THR A 83 14.79 -1.92 60.23
C THR A 83 14.41 -3.05 59.27
N THR A 84 13.19 -3.58 59.41
CA THR A 84 12.57 -4.51 58.47
C THR A 84 11.40 -3.81 57.75
N THR A 85 11.33 -3.93 56.43
CA THR A 85 10.30 -3.36 55.54
C THR A 85 8.85 -3.57 56.02
N TYR A 86 8.58 -4.63 56.78
CA TYR A 86 7.25 -4.95 57.29
C TYR A 86 6.74 -4.03 58.40
N GLY A 87 7.61 -3.54 59.29
CA GLY A 87 7.18 -2.66 60.40
C GLY A 87 6.78 -1.27 59.91
N ALA A 88 7.48 -0.73 58.90
CA ALA A 88 7.18 0.57 58.30
C ALA A 88 5.81 0.65 57.60
N ARG A 89 5.19 -0.51 57.33
CA ARG A 89 3.90 -0.64 56.63
C ARG A 89 2.74 -0.99 57.56
N ALA A 90 2.99 -1.09 58.87
CA ALA A 90 1.94 -1.34 59.87
C ALA A 90 1.18 -0.03 60.20
N PRO A 91 -0.12 -0.11 60.57
CA PRO A 91 -0.84 1.05 61.05
C PRO A 91 -0.39 1.40 62.47
N ASP A 92 -0.56 2.66 62.86
CA ASP A 92 -0.47 3.02 64.27
C ASP A 92 -1.57 2.34 65.10
N LEU A 93 -1.34 2.25 66.41
CA LEU A 93 -2.25 1.60 67.34
C LEU A 93 -3.67 2.23 67.26
N LYS A 94 -4.70 1.40 67.04
CA LYS A 94 -6.12 1.79 66.87
C LYS A 94 -6.45 2.51 65.56
N ILE A 95 -5.56 2.51 64.57
CA ILE A 95 -5.83 3.07 63.24
C ILE A 95 -6.19 1.98 62.24
N SER A 96 -7.27 2.17 61.50
CA SER A 96 -7.67 1.29 60.41
C SER A 96 -6.89 1.61 59.13
N GLN A 97 -6.54 0.57 58.38
CA GLN A 97 -5.97 0.68 57.04
C GLN A 97 -6.91 0.08 56.02
N THR A 98 -6.95 0.68 54.84
CA THR A 98 -7.63 0.11 53.68
C THR A 98 -6.76 -0.99 53.05
N HIS A 99 -7.39 -1.83 52.24
CA HIS A 99 -6.66 -2.80 51.43
C HIS A 99 -5.90 -2.09 50.30
N MET A 100 -4.78 -2.66 49.89
CA MET A 100 -3.96 -2.16 48.78
C MET A 100 -3.36 -3.35 48.03
N THR A 101 -3.28 -3.24 46.70
CA THR A 101 -2.48 -4.16 45.89
C THR A 101 -1.06 -3.63 45.86
N GLU A 102 -0.08 -4.50 46.11
CA GLU A 102 1.32 -4.12 45.99
C GLU A 102 1.66 -3.62 44.59
N THR A 103 2.49 -2.58 44.53
CA THR A 103 3.00 -2.05 43.26
C THR A 103 3.83 -3.13 42.56
N HIS A 104 3.43 -3.51 41.36
CA HIS A 104 4.17 -4.44 40.51
C HIS A 104 3.99 -4.04 39.03
N SER A 105 4.81 -4.61 38.16
CA SER A 105 4.75 -4.42 36.70
C SER A 105 4.67 -5.75 35.98
N HIS A 106 4.13 -5.72 34.76
CA HIS A 106 4.12 -6.85 33.84
C HIS A 106 4.96 -6.55 32.61
N GLY A 107 5.60 -7.57 32.05
CA GLY A 107 6.11 -7.51 30.69
C GLY A 107 4.96 -7.66 29.70
N ALA A 108 4.90 -6.78 28.70
CA ALA A 108 3.97 -6.89 27.58
C ALA A 108 4.75 -7.07 26.29
N SER A 109 4.27 -7.94 25.40
CA SER A 109 4.85 -8.16 24.09
C SER A 109 3.77 -7.98 23.02
N SER A 110 4.08 -7.20 21.99
CA SER A 110 3.36 -7.27 20.72
C SER A 110 3.92 -8.43 19.90
N GLY A 111 3.06 -9.28 19.33
CA GLY A 111 3.52 -10.27 18.35
C GLY A 111 4.08 -9.58 17.09
N ASN A 112 4.88 -10.31 16.30
CA ASN A 112 5.18 -9.89 14.93
C ASN A 112 3.85 -9.74 14.18
N GLN A 113 3.46 -8.51 13.86
CA GLN A 113 2.37 -8.27 12.93
C GLN A 113 2.76 -8.89 11.58
N SER A 114 1.81 -9.55 10.92
CA SER A 114 2.01 -10.15 9.60
C SER A 114 2.67 -9.13 8.67
N ALA A 115 3.87 -9.45 8.17
CA ALA A 115 4.57 -8.66 7.17
C ALA A 115 3.76 -8.53 5.86
N ASN A 116 2.68 -9.29 5.70
CA ASN A 116 1.74 -9.16 4.61
C ASN A 116 0.68 -8.11 4.94
N HIS A 117 0.87 -6.91 4.41
CA HIS A 117 -0.21 -6.01 4.05
C HIS A 117 -0.07 -5.64 2.58
N THR A 118 -1.19 -5.32 1.94
CA THR A 118 -1.24 -4.97 0.51
C THR A 118 -1.43 -3.48 0.36
N HIS A 119 -0.51 -2.82 -0.34
CA HIS A 119 -0.72 -1.46 -0.85
C HIS A 119 -1.48 -1.54 -2.18
N THR A 120 -2.50 -0.70 -2.34
CA THR A 120 -3.17 -0.48 -3.64
C THR A 120 -2.80 0.91 -4.13
N GLY A 121 -2.03 1.00 -5.21
CA GLY A 121 -1.84 2.24 -5.96
C GLY A 121 -2.88 2.31 -7.08
N THR A 122 -3.54 3.46 -7.24
CA THR A 122 -4.44 3.73 -8.38
C THR A 122 -3.76 4.70 -9.33
N THR A 123 -3.79 4.40 -10.62
CA THR A 123 -3.49 5.36 -11.70
C THR A 123 -4.78 5.64 -12.46
N ASP A 124 -4.96 6.86 -12.95
CA ASP A 124 -6.12 7.20 -13.79
C ASP A 124 -6.14 6.36 -15.09
N SER A 125 -7.34 6.09 -15.59
CA SER A 125 -7.58 5.33 -16.82
C SER A 125 -6.79 5.92 -17.99
N GLY A 126 -5.69 5.26 -18.37
CA GLY A 126 -4.94 5.54 -19.59
C GLY A 126 -3.73 6.47 -19.45
N GLY A 127 -3.18 6.65 -18.23
CA GLY A 127 -1.91 7.34 -17.93
C GLY A 127 -1.27 8.06 -19.12
N SER A 128 -1.49 9.38 -19.22
CA SER A 128 -1.11 10.18 -20.39
C SER A 128 0.33 9.95 -20.82
N HIS A 129 0.51 9.33 -21.98
CA HIS A 129 1.80 9.24 -22.66
C HIS A 129 1.60 9.42 -24.16
N THR A 130 2.63 9.97 -24.82
CA THR A 130 2.65 10.25 -26.25
C THR A 130 3.65 9.35 -26.94
N HIS A 131 3.24 8.67 -28.00
CA HIS A 131 4.14 7.95 -28.89
C HIS A 131 4.48 8.82 -30.08
N THR A 132 5.75 9.20 -30.23
CA THR A 132 6.26 9.78 -31.47
C THR A 132 6.78 8.64 -32.34
N ILE A 133 5.99 8.20 -33.31
CA ILE A 133 6.40 7.17 -34.27
C ILE A 133 6.86 7.89 -35.54
N SER A 134 8.13 7.69 -35.92
CA SER A 134 8.69 8.18 -37.18
C SER A 134 8.89 7.00 -38.12
N THR A 135 8.24 7.00 -39.27
CA THR A 135 8.54 6.04 -40.35
C THR A 135 9.72 6.56 -41.17
N SER A 136 10.74 5.73 -41.41
CA SER A 136 11.76 6.03 -42.42
C SER A 136 11.11 6.08 -43.80
N ALA A 137 11.51 7.04 -44.64
CA ALA A 137 11.00 7.16 -46.01
C ALA A 137 11.19 5.84 -46.78
N SER A 138 10.14 5.38 -47.47
CA SER A 138 10.18 4.19 -48.33
C SER A 138 11.19 4.42 -49.46
N PRO A 139 11.92 3.38 -49.94
CA PRO A 139 12.83 3.54 -51.07
C PRO A 139 12.06 3.92 -52.33
N ASP A 140 12.59 4.90 -53.08
CA ASP A 140 12.13 5.19 -54.43
C ASP A 140 12.29 3.94 -55.30
N HIS A 141 11.29 3.64 -56.14
CA HIS A 141 11.38 2.58 -57.14
C HIS A 141 11.29 3.16 -58.56
N THR A 142 11.84 2.44 -59.53
CA THR A 142 11.81 2.82 -60.95
C THR A 142 10.96 1.84 -61.76
N HIS A 143 10.33 2.33 -62.82
CA HIS A 143 9.63 1.50 -63.80
C HIS A 143 10.54 1.22 -65.02
N GLY A 144 10.34 0.07 -65.67
CA GLY A 144 11.15 -0.36 -66.82
C GLY A 144 10.80 0.30 -68.16
N SER A 145 11.67 0.15 -69.16
CA SER A 145 11.51 0.72 -70.52
C SER A 145 10.57 -0.09 -71.42
N GLY A 146 9.95 0.57 -72.41
CA GLY A 146 9.18 -0.06 -73.49
C GLY A 146 9.65 0.34 -74.88
N THR A 147 9.16 -0.35 -75.92
CA THR A 147 9.43 -0.03 -77.34
C THR A 147 8.22 0.63 -77.98
N THR A 148 8.44 1.56 -78.90
CA THR A 148 7.39 2.10 -79.75
C THR A 148 7.01 1.08 -80.84
N SER A 149 5.81 1.18 -81.38
CA SER A 149 5.37 0.46 -82.58
C SER A 149 6.12 0.94 -83.83
N GLU A 150 6.31 0.06 -84.82
CA GLU A 150 6.90 0.40 -86.12
C GLU A 150 5.93 1.24 -86.96
N PHE A 151 6.18 2.55 -87.03
CA PHE A 151 5.47 3.48 -87.91
C PHE A 151 6.46 4.49 -88.49
N GLY A 152 6.18 5.04 -89.67
CA GLY A 152 7.05 6.01 -90.35
C GLY A 152 7.30 5.75 -91.84
N ASP A 153 6.68 4.73 -92.42
CA ASP A 153 6.75 4.49 -93.87
C ASP A 153 6.17 5.68 -94.65
N HIS A 154 7.01 6.29 -95.49
CA HIS A 154 6.60 7.36 -96.38
C HIS A 154 7.39 7.30 -97.69
N THR A 155 6.81 7.85 -98.76
CA THR A 155 7.44 7.93 -100.10
C THR A 155 7.87 9.37 -100.40
N HIS A 156 9.03 9.55 -101.01
CA HIS A 156 9.43 10.85 -101.55
C HIS A 156 9.05 10.97 -103.03
N THR A 157 8.49 12.12 -103.44
CA THR A 157 8.27 12.45 -104.85
C THR A 157 9.47 13.21 -105.39
N MET A 158 10.24 12.62 -106.30
CA MET A 158 11.31 13.32 -107.00
C MET A 158 10.79 13.83 -108.35
N LYS A 159 10.96 15.12 -108.64
CA LYS A 159 10.63 15.70 -109.95
C LYS A 159 11.80 15.46 -110.89
N ASP A 160 11.56 14.69 -111.95
CA ASP A 160 12.49 14.50 -113.06
C ASP A 160 12.07 15.42 -114.21
N ALA A 161 12.96 16.34 -114.62
CA ALA A 161 12.66 17.25 -115.72
C ALA A 161 12.98 16.59 -117.06
N VAL A 162 12.13 15.66 -117.48
CA VAL A 162 12.16 15.11 -118.84
C VAL A 162 10.98 15.74 -119.60
N PHE A 163 11.30 16.44 -120.68
CA PHE A 163 10.41 17.07 -121.67
C PHE A 163 9.97 18.53 -121.43
N ALA A 164 10.91 19.44 -121.16
CA ALA A 164 10.82 20.80 -121.70
C ALA A 164 11.80 20.91 -122.88
N GLU A 165 11.23 21.13 -124.05
CA GLU A 165 11.82 20.97 -125.37
C GLU A 165 12.83 22.06 -125.73
N SER A 166 13.74 21.68 -126.65
CA SER A 166 14.49 22.53 -127.59
C SER A 166 15.20 23.77 -127.05
N GLY A 167 16.50 23.62 -126.77
CA GLY A 167 17.41 24.76 -126.68
C GLY A 167 18.62 24.44 -125.81
N PHE A 168 19.77 24.25 -126.46
CA PHE A 168 21.06 23.89 -125.87
C PHE A 168 21.43 24.72 -124.62
N GLY A 169 21.88 24.04 -123.55
CA GLY A 169 22.53 24.65 -122.39
C GLY A 169 22.09 24.08 -121.05
N GLY A 170 22.44 22.82 -120.76
CA GLY A 170 22.18 22.23 -119.44
C GLY A 170 23.19 22.73 -118.41
N GLU A 171 22.70 23.43 -117.38
CA GLU A 171 23.36 23.50 -116.08
C GLU A 171 22.75 22.48 -115.11
N GLU A 172 23.59 22.07 -114.16
CA GLU A 172 23.58 20.81 -113.43
C GLU A 172 22.41 20.69 -112.44
N GLY A 173 21.78 19.51 -112.38
CA GLY A 173 20.74 19.22 -111.38
C GLY A 173 19.82 18.06 -111.72
N ASN A 174 19.75 17.64 -112.99
CA ASN A 174 18.89 16.52 -113.41
C ASN A 174 19.67 15.27 -113.79
N LEU A 175 19.06 14.11 -113.51
CA LEU A 175 19.60 12.78 -113.75
C LEU A 175 19.93 12.62 -115.24
N LYS A 176 21.21 12.71 -115.60
CA LYS A 176 21.64 12.59 -116.99
C LYS A 176 21.34 11.19 -117.51
N ASN A 177 20.33 11.07 -118.36
CA ASN A 177 20.04 9.86 -119.12
C ASN A 177 21.16 9.66 -120.16
N LYS A 178 22.07 8.72 -119.88
CA LYS A 178 23.26 8.46 -120.69
C LYS A 178 22.88 7.64 -121.92
N ARG A 179 22.36 8.29 -122.97
CA ARG A 179 22.10 7.63 -124.27
C ARG A 179 23.44 7.29 -124.95
N GLY A 180 23.82 6.01 -124.91
CA GLY A 180 24.84 5.42 -125.76
C GLY A 180 24.23 5.02 -127.10
N SER A 181 24.82 5.50 -128.18
CA SER A 181 24.47 5.20 -129.57
C SER A 181 24.73 3.73 -129.91
N ASN A 182 23.74 3.01 -130.45
CA ASN A 182 24.01 2.13 -131.59
C ASN A 182 22.76 1.93 -132.45
N SER A 183 23.02 1.91 -133.76
CA SER A 183 22.11 1.76 -134.88
C SER A 183 21.57 0.33 -134.97
N GLY A 184 20.28 0.19 -135.31
CA GLY A 184 19.69 -1.08 -135.76
C GLY A 184 18.40 -1.39 -135.03
N TRP A 185 17.35 -1.69 -135.78
CA TRP A 185 16.03 -2.07 -135.28
C TRP A 185 16.09 -3.11 -134.15
N ASP A 186 15.56 -2.75 -132.98
CA ASP A 186 14.97 -3.71 -132.05
C ASP A 186 13.66 -3.12 -131.53
N ASN A 187 12.57 -3.60 -132.16
CA ASN A 187 11.23 -3.52 -131.60
C ASN A 187 11.12 -4.60 -130.50
N ASN A 188 10.48 -4.20 -129.40
CA ASN A 188 10.10 -4.99 -128.23
C ASN A 188 11.12 -5.08 -127.09
N ASN A 189 10.77 -4.33 -126.04
CA ASN A 189 10.89 -4.76 -124.65
C ASN A 189 12.31 -4.72 -124.06
N ASP A 190 13.05 -3.64 -124.30
CA ASP A 190 14.24 -3.38 -123.48
C ASP A 190 13.81 -2.71 -122.16
N ARG A 191 13.43 -3.57 -121.21
CA ARG A 191 13.37 -3.27 -119.79
C ARG A 191 14.56 -2.40 -119.44
N ILE A 192 14.30 -1.13 -119.10
CA ILE A 192 15.26 -0.30 -118.35
C ILE A 192 15.74 -1.17 -117.21
N THR A 193 17.00 -1.60 -117.30
CA THR A 193 17.68 -2.29 -116.21
C THR A 193 17.77 -1.26 -115.10
N VAL A 194 16.83 -1.34 -114.15
CA VAL A 194 16.85 -0.52 -112.94
C VAL A 194 18.00 -1.05 -112.09
N GLY A 195 19.21 -0.61 -112.42
CA GLY A 195 20.34 -0.77 -111.53
C GLY A 195 19.93 -0.16 -110.20
N THR A 196 20.01 -0.95 -109.14
CA THR A 196 19.80 -0.53 -107.75
C THR A 196 20.79 0.58 -107.42
N ARG A 197 20.43 1.82 -107.73
CA ARG A 197 21.16 2.99 -107.25
C ARG A 197 20.68 3.23 -105.84
N THR A 198 21.46 2.76 -104.88
CA THR A 198 21.33 3.15 -103.48
C THR A 198 21.34 4.68 -103.42
N ILE A 199 20.18 5.26 -103.15
CA ILE A 199 20.06 6.70 -102.89
C ILE A 199 20.69 6.91 -101.51
N GLY A 200 21.93 7.42 -101.49
CA GLY A 200 22.67 7.74 -100.27
C GLY A 200 22.11 8.98 -99.56
N ILE A 201 20.84 8.96 -99.17
CA ILE A 201 20.25 9.99 -98.32
C ILE A 201 20.11 9.38 -96.91
N ASN A 202 21.14 9.58 -96.09
CA ASN A 202 21.01 9.42 -94.64
C ASN A 202 20.71 10.79 -94.03
N THR A 203 19.45 11.20 -94.07
CA THR A 203 18.90 12.33 -93.31
C THR A 203 17.44 11.95 -93.02
N THR A 204 17.03 11.62 -91.80
CA THR A 204 16.90 12.54 -90.66
C THR A 204 16.68 11.70 -89.39
N ASN A 205 17.60 11.74 -88.43
CA ASN A 205 17.34 11.16 -87.11
C ASN A 205 16.41 12.10 -86.34
N HIS A 206 15.26 11.63 -85.87
CA HIS A 206 14.35 12.42 -85.06
C HIS A 206 13.89 11.62 -83.83
N THR A 207 13.53 12.34 -82.78
CA THR A 207 13.12 11.76 -81.49
C THR A 207 11.74 12.25 -81.12
N HIS A 208 10.96 11.41 -80.45
CA HIS A 208 9.70 11.80 -79.82
C HIS A 208 9.88 11.99 -78.31
N THR A 209 9.12 12.93 -77.74
CA THR A 209 9.07 13.15 -76.29
C THR A 209 7.83 12.46 -75.72
N PHE A 210 8.00 11.68 -74.66
CA PHE A 210 6.90 11.09 -73.90
C PHE A 210 6.91 11.67 -72.49
N THR A 211 5.72 11.90 -71.92
CA THR A 211 5.52 12.35 -70.53
C THR A 211 4.68 11.34 -69.78
N THR A 212 5.06 11.07 -68.52
CA THR A 212 4.25 10.27 -67.59
C THR A 212 3.33 11.20 -66.80
N ASP A 213 2.06 10.81 -66.63
CA ASP A 213 1.13 11.58 -65.81
C ASP A 213 1.43 11.41 -64.32
N ALA A 214 1.31 12.49 -63.55
CA ALA A 214 1.64 12.57 -62.12
C ALA A 214 0.62 11.89 -61.19
N ASN A 215 -0.17 10.92 -61.68
CA ASN A 215 -1.27 10.36 -60.91
C ASN A 215 -0.92 9.00 -60.32
N THR A 216 -0.17 9.00 -59.22
CA THR A 216 0.12 7.79 -58.45
C THR A 216 -0.51 7.83 -57.06
N THR A 217 -1.58 7.05 -56.93
CA THR A 217 -2.01 6.26 -55.76
C THR A 217 -1.73 6.81 -54.36
N ASN A 218 -2.69 7.57 -53.83
CA ASN A 218 -2.86 7.74 -52.40
C ASN A 218 -3.16 6.37 -51.76
N HIS A 219 -2.35 5.93 -50.80
CA HIS A 219 -2.57 4.70 -50.06
C HIS A 219 -2.46 4.93 -48.56
N THR A 220 -3.12 4.09 -47.78
CA THR A 220 -3.11 4.13 -46.31
C THR A 220 -2.42 2.90 -45.75
N HIS A 221 -1.72 3.06 -44.63
CA HIS A 221 -1.20 1.95 -43.85
C HIS A 221 -2.11 1.69 -42.65
N SER A 222 -2.40 0.42 -42.37
CA SER A 222 -2.98 0.01 -41.10
C SER A 222 -1.86 -0.43 -40.14
N LEU A 223 -1.57 0.40 -39.15
CA LEU A 223 -0.66 0.03 -38.07
C LEU A 223 -1.45 -0.64 -36.95
N THR A 224 -1.19 -1.93 -36.72
CA THR A 224 -1.73 -2.65 -35.57
C THR A 224 -0.65 -2.70 -34.49
N ILE A 225 -0.86 -2.00 -33.38
CA ILE A 225 -0.08 -2.24 -32.16
C ILE A 225 -0.61 -3.54 -31.56
N THR A 226 -0.01 -4.67 -31.92
CA THR A 226 -0.34 -5.95 -31.28
C THR A 226 0.02 -5.86 -29.80
N ALA A 227 -0.89 -6.32 -28.96
CA ALA A 227 -0.88 -6.23 -27.50
C ALA A 227 0.26 -7.03 -26.81
N ASN A 228 1.43 -7.16 -27.43
CA ASN A 228 2.62 -7.77 -26.85
C ASN A 228 3.60 -6.75 -26.26
N ALA A 229 3.14 -5.52 -26.01
CA ALA A 229 3.73 -4.59 -25.05
C ALA A 229 2.95 -4.60 -23.71
N THR A 230 2.33 -5.73 -23.35
CA THR A 230 1.42 -5.86 -22.20
C THR A 230 2.10 -5.92 -20.84
N ASN A 231 3.43 -6.01 -20.80
CA ASN A 231 4.19 -5.83 -19.56
C ASN A 231 5.01 -4.54 -19.63
N HIS A 232 4.37 -3.43 -19.23
CA HIS A 232 5.12 -2.32 -18.67
C HIS A 232 4.85 -2.30 -17.17
N THR A 233 5.92 -2.17 -16.39
CA THR A 233 5.83 -2.15 -14.93
C THR A 233 5.92 -0.73 -14.44
N HIS A 234 4.93 -0.27 -13.67
CA HIS A 234 5.09 0.92 -12.86
C HIS A 234 5.88 0.55 -11.60
N THR A 235 6.99 1.26 -11.36
CA THR A 235 7.67 1.19 -10.08
C THR A 235 6.99 2.17 -9.14
N ILE A 236 6.25 1.66 -8.16
CA ILE A 236 5.74 2.48 -7.05
C ILE A 236 6.82 2.49 -5.97
N THR A 237 7.54 3.60 -5.86
CA THR A 237 8.44 3.82 -4.71
C THR A 237 7.61 4.40 -3.58
N THR A 238 7.23 3.57 -2.61
CA THR A 238 6.82 4.11 -1.32
C THR A 238 8.10 4.53 -0.60
N ASN A 239 8.22 5.83 -0.28
CA ASN A 239 9.26 6.26 0.65
C ASN A 239 9.09 5.45 1.93
N SER A 240 10.19 5.00 2.53
CA SER A 240 10.20 4.22 3.77
C SER A 240 9.14 4.75 4.73
N ASP A 241 8.21 3.88 5.11
CA ASP A 241 7.04 4.18 5.93
C ASP A 241 7.46 5.12 7.07
N PRO A 242 6.86 6.32 7.21
CA PRO A 242 7.21 7.20 8.32
C PRO A 242 7.01 6.40 9.62
N VAL A 243 7.99 6.47 10.52
CA VAL A 243 7.94 5.82 11.83
C VAL A 243 6.56 6.09 12.44
N HIS A 244 5.75 5.05 12.60
CA HIS A 244 4.42 5.16 13.19
C HIS A 244 4.40 4.48 14.55
N ASN A 245 3.57 5.02 15.43
CA ASN A 245 3.45 4.57 16.82
C ASN A 245 2.08 3.94 17.03
N HIS A 246 2.03 2.90 17.88
CA HIS A 246 0.77 2.37 18.39
C HIS A 246 0.54 2.82 19.83
N THR A 247 -0.70 3.15 20.15
CA THR A 247 -1.13 3.36 21.54
C THR A 247 -1.56 2.03 22.13
N ILE A 248 -0.87 1.57 23.18
CA ILE A 248 -1.27 0.39 23.96
C ILE A 248 -2.00 0.88 25.21
N THR A 249 -3.25 0.49 25.37
CA THR A 249 -4.06 0.77 26.57
C THR A 249 -4.23 -0.52 27.37
N ILE A 250 -3.75 -0.51 28.61
CA ILE A 250 -3.98 -1.61 29.57
C ILE A 250 -5.15 -1.20 30.46
N ASN A 251 -6.32 -1.76 30.19
CA ASN A 251 -7.51 -1.53 31.00
C ASN A 251 -7.46 -2.38 32.29
N ASN A 252 -8.07 -1.88 33.36
CA ASN A 252 -8.32 -2.70 34.55
C ASN A 252 -9.17 -3.91 34.15
N SER A 253 -8.67 -5.12 34.41
CA SER A 253 -9.44 -6.34 34.22
C SER A 253 -10.52 -6.43 35.30
N THR A 254 -11.79 -6.44 34.90
CA THR A 254 -12.93 -6.67 35.80
C THR A 254 -13.24 -8.15 36.00
N THR A 255 -12.60 -9.04 35.24
CA THR A 255 -12.91 -10.48 35.23
C THR A 255 -12.13 -11.29 36.25
N ASN A 256 -10.96 -10.78 36.72
CA ASN A 256 -10.11 -11.45 37.71
C ASN A 256 -9.77 -10.58 38.94
N ALA A 257 -10.27 -9.34 39.00
CA ALA A 257 -10.07 -8.46 40.14
C ALA A 257 -11.37 -8.37 40.94
N GLY A 258 -11.42 -9.08 42.07
CA GLY A 258 -12.44 -8.80 43.09
C GLY A 258 -12.27 -7.39 43.65
N SER A 259 -13.32 -6.83 44.25
CA SER A 259 -13.24 -5.56 44.99
C SER A 259 -12.38 -5.65 46.27
N GLU A 260 -11.88 -6.85 46.59
CA GLU A 260 -11.26 -7.20 47.84
C GLU A 260 -9.96 -8.00 47.59
N THR A 261 -8.86 -7.57 48.18
CA THR A 261 -7.54 -8.22 48.08
C THR A 261 -7.19 -9.07 49.31
N ARG A 262 -8.19 -9.34 50.17
CA ARG A 262 -8.00 -10.09 51.41
C ARG A 262 -7.68 -11.56 51.10
N PRO A 263 -6.73 -12.20 51.81
CA PRO A 263 -6.47 -13.64 51.68
C PRO A 263 -7.71 -14.47 52.03
N HIS A 264 -7.71 -15.75 51.66
CA HIS A 264 -8.73 -16.70 52.08
C HIS A 264 -8.92 -16.66 53.61
N ASN A 265 -10.15 -16.48 54.07
CA ASN A 265 -10.46 -16.23 55.47
C ASN A 265 -11.78 -16.85 55.91
N TYR A 266 -11.98 -16.89 57.23
CA TYR A 266 -13.18 -17.42 57.86
C TYR A 266 -13.82 -16.34 58.73
N GLY A 267 -15.14 -16.18 58.60
CA GLY A 267 -15.91 -15.18 59.34
C GLY A 267 -16.02 -15.50 60.82
N VAL A 268 -15.55 -14.59 61.67
CA VAL A 268 -15.71 -14.65 63.13
C VAL A 268 -16.15 -13.29 63.64
N ASN A 269 -16.82 -13.26 64.80
CA ASN A 269 -17.07 -12.02 65.51
C ASN A 269 -15.83 -11.67 66.34
N TRP A 270 -15.37 -10.43 66.24
CA TRP A 270 -14.36 -9.91 67.16
C TRP A 270 -15.06 -9.44 68.44
N ILE A 271 -14.60 -9.91 69.59
CA ILE A 271 -15.11 -9.48 70.91
C ILE A 271 -14.03 -8.80 71.73
N LEU A 272 -14.42 -7.78 72.50
CA LEU A 272 -13.57 -7.04 73.43
C LEU A 272 -13.86 -7.43 74.87
N LYS A 273 -12.81 -7.69 75.65
CA LYS A 273 -12.95 -7.86 77.10
C LYS A 273 -13.26 -6.49 77.71
N ILE A 274 -14.36 -6.42 78.47
CA ILE A 274 -14.78 -5.21 79.22
C ILE A 274 -14.07 -5.10 80.57
#